data_AF-A0A172T641-F1
#
_entry.id   AF-A0A172T641-F1
#
_cell.length_a   1.000
_cell.length_b   1.000
_cell.length_c   1.000
_cell.angle_alpha   90.00
_cell.angle_beta   90.00
_cell.angle_gamma   90.00
#
_symmetry.space_group_name_H-M   'P 1'
#
loop_
_entity.id
_entity.type
_entity.pdbx_description
1 polymer ?
#
loop_
_entity_poly.entity_id
_entity_poly.type
_entity_poly.pdbx_seq_one_letter_code
_entity_poly.pdbx_strand_id
1 'polypeptide(L)'
;MKRVALLFALSSACCTPAAAAPAKADVEKAAVRLAGVLDGVLRNCPTSFAKIGTTLKACVGTGGTVENVRMKLVAELEADLYGVWRSRDEQRSVFNWLKTPAGFVYVRLQPDPDGRAQTLVYVDTPPASAPAPTAAPTTPSTAAKPATPPANSTQIGGVTLTRPTPTPAPTTTPTPTPTPPARTPPPVPTPTVAAATPSPAPSATQPSVAPLTYTRPLELLPKRMNGQDVLAVQNRLIALTQPSGGGRGDGYFGPVTAATVRAFQAANGLGVTGRVDRATWDVLFSAGAKPFKASSIR
;
A
#
# COMPACT_ATOMS: atom_id res chain seq x y z
N MET A 1 -22.26 70.06 -9.19
CA MET A 1 -21.65 69.09 -10.12
C MET A 1 -20.14 69.04 -9.91
N LYS A 2 -19.62 67.98 -9.27
CA LYS A 2 -18.34 67.30 -9.59
C LYS A 2 -18.10 66.17 -8.58
N ARG A 3 -17.75 65.02 -9.14
CA ARG A 3 -17.66 63.65 -8.58
C ARG A 3 -16.39 63.54 -7.71
N VAL A 4 -16.46 63.03 -6.48
CA VAL A 4 -16.21 61.61 -6.05
C VAL A 4 -14.99 60.96 -6.72
N ALA A 5 -13.93 60.73 -5.94
CA ALA A 5 -13.13 59.50 -5.93
C ALA A 5 -12.04 59.57 -4.83
N LEU A 6 -12.35 59.09 -3.63
CA LEU A 6 -11.36 58.78 -2.59
C LEU A 6 -11.07 57.28 -2.67
N LEU A 7 -9.92 56.91 -3.22
CA LEU A 7 -9.44 55.52 -3.26
C LEU A 7 -8.95 55.12 -1.85
N PHE A 8 -9.80 54.45 -1.09
CA PHE A 8 -9.36 53.64 0.05
C PHE A 8 -9.02 52.24 -0.44
N ALA A 9 -7.74 51.98 -0.66
CA ALA A 9 -7.23 50.62 -0.80
C ALA A 9 -7.15 49.99 0.60
N LEU A 10 -8.25 49.37 1.07
CA LEU A 10 -8.20 48.42 2.18
C LEU A 10 -7.57 47.13 1.66
N SER A 11 -6.26 46.99 1.84
CA SER A 11 -5.57 45.71 1.78
C SER A 11 -5.99 44.86 2.98
N SER A 12 -7.15 44.22 2.89
CA SER A 12 -7.53 43.12 3.77
C SER A 12 -6.67 41.91 3.44
N ALA A 13 -5.49 41.84 4.05
CA ALA A 13 -4.73 40.60 4.18
C ALA A 13 -5.59 39.62 5.00
N CYS A 14 -6.36 38.79 4.30
CA CYS A 14 -7.05 37.66 4.89
C CYS A 14 -5.97 36.62 5.24
N CYS A 15 -5.36 36.75 6.42
CA CYS A 15 -4.67 35.64 7.05
C CYS A 15 -5.72 34.57 7.33
N THR A 16 -5.85 33.60 6.42
CA THR A 16 -6.52 32.34 6.72
C THR A 16 -5.82 31.74 7.95
N PRO A 17 -6.52 31.54 9.08
CA PRO A 17 -5.93 30.84 10.20
C PRO A 17 -5.50 29.46 9.71
N ALA A 18 -4.25 29.09 9.95
CA ALA A 18 -3.79 27.72 9.76
C ALA A 18 -4.80 26.82 10.49
N ALA A 19 -5.42 25.88 9.77
CA ALA A 19 -6.43 24.99 10.33
C ALA A 19 -5.84 24.30 11.57
N ALA A 20 -6.33 24.70 12.75
CA ALA A 20 -5.96 24.05 14.00
C ALA A 20 -6.35 22.57 13.92
N ALA A 21 -5.58 21.69 14.55
CA ALA A 21 -5.94 20.27 14.61
C ALA A 21 -7.37 20.11 15.17
N PRO A 22 -8.16 19.15 14.66
CA PRO A 22 -9.55 18.98 15.09
C PRO A 22 -9.63 18.73 16.59
N ALA A 23 -10.56 19.41 17.25
CA ALA A 23 -10.81 19.26 18.68
C ALA A 23 -11.75 18.08 18.95
N LYS A 24 -11.96 17.74 20.23
CA LYS A 24 -12.90 16.69 20.67
C LYS A 24 -14.28 16.83 20.03
N ALA A 25 -14.80 18.05 20.03
CA ALA A 25 -16.11 18.37 19.47
C ALA A 25 -16.20 18.07 17.96
N ASP A 26 -15.08 18.20 17.22
CA ASP A 26 -15.05 17.89 15.79
C ASP A 26 -15.04 16.38 15.54
N VAL A 27 -14.33 15.61 16.37
CA VAL A 27 -14.38 14.14 16.35
C VAL A 27 -15.78 13.64 16.69
N GLU A 28 -16.44 14.22 17.70
CA GLU A 28 -17.81 13.87 18.09
C GLU A 28 -18.82 14.21 16.99
N LYS A 29 -18.74 15.41 16.40
CA LYS A 29 -19.59 15.78 15.25
C LYS A 29 -19.40 14.83 14.06
N ALA A 30 -18.16 14.46 13.76
CA ALA A 30 -17.87 13.49 12.71
C ALA A 30 -18.47 12.11 13.03
N ALA A 31 -18.36 11.66 14.29
CA ALA A 31 -18.97 10.39 14.73
C ALA A 31 -20.50 10.41 14.64
N VAL A 32 -21.15 11.50 15.03
CA VAL A 32 -22.62 11.69 14.89
C VAL A 32 -23.03 11.64 13.42
N ARG A 33 -22.29 12.32 12.55
CA ARG A 33 -22.55 12.29 11.10
C ARG A 33 -22.41 10.88 10.54
N LEU A 34 -21.33 10.18 10.88
CA LEU A 34 -21.09 8.81 10.43
C LEU A 34 -22.16 7.84 10.95
N ALA A 35 -22.62 8.03 12.19
CA ALA A 35 -23.73 7.25 12.75
C ALA A 35 -25.03 7.46 11.97
N GLY A 36 -25.37 8.70 11.62
CA GLY A 36 -26.55 9.00 10.80
C GLY A 36 -26.50 8.35 9.42
N VAL A 37 -25.35 8.41 8.74
CA VAL A 37 -25.16 7.79 7.41
C VAL A 37 -25.23 6.26 7.45
N LEU A 38 -24.82 5.66 8.56
CA LEU A 38 -24.67 4.22 8.70
C LEU A 38 -25.82 3.54 9.45
N ASP A 39 -26.86 4.27 9.82
CA ASP A 39 -27.90 3.81 10.74
C ASP A 39 -27.28 3.22 12.03
N GLY A 40 -26.16 3.82 12.46
CA GLY A 40 -25.30 3.32 13.53
C GLY A 40 -25.60 3.97 14.87
N VAL A 41 -25.05 3.37 15.93
CA VAL A 41 -25.25 3.83 17.31
C VAL A 41 -23.91 4.30 17.90
N LEU A 42 -23.86 5.54 18.39
CA LEU A 42 -22.72 6.03 19.16
C LEU A 42 -22.60 5.24 20.46
N ARG A 43 -21.37 4.86 20.79
CA ARG A 43 -21.09 4.06 21.98
C ARG A 43 -19.68 4.31 22.51
N ASN A 44 -19.46 3.86 23.74
CA ASN A 44 -18.12 3.82 24.29
C ASN A 44 -17.23 2.90 23.43
N CYS A 45 -16.01 3.36 23.19
CA CYS A 45 -15.04 2.54 22.49
C CYS A 45 -14.69 1.29 23.32
N PRO A 46 -14.53 0.12 22.66
CA PRO A 46 -14.11 -1.10 23.35
C PRO A 46 -12.85 -0.91 24.18
N THR A 47 -12.69 -1.69 25.25
CA THR A 47 -11.51 -1.61 26.13
C THR A 47 -10.20 -1.91 25.39
N SER A 48 -10.25 -2.71 24.33
CA SER A 48 -9.13 -2.95 23.41
C SER A 48 -8.59 -1.67 22.76
N PHE A 49 -9.41 -0.61 22.66
CA PHE A 49 -9.04 0.71 22.16
C PHE A 49 -8.63 1.69 23.24
N ALA A 50 -8.66 1.32 24.52
CA ALA A 50 -8.28 2.23 25.60
C ALA A 50 -6.86 2.78 25.40
N LYS A 51 -5.93 1.93 24.95
CA LYS A 51 -4.53 2.26 24.66
C LYS A 51 -4.26 2.70 23.20
N ILE A 52 -5.28 2.73 22.34
CA ILE A 52 -5.15 3.05 20.92
C ILE A 52 -5.66 4.48 20.69
N GLY A 53 -4.87 5.26 19.95
CA GLY A 53 -5.19 6.63 19.57
C GLY A 53 -5.24 7.61 20.74
N THR A 54 -6.00 8.67 20.59
CA THR A 54 -6.06 9.76 21.59
C THR A 54 -7.19 9.54 22.59
N THR A 55 -7.28 10.44 23.57
CA THR A 55 -8.43 10.52 24.50
C THR A 55 -9.68 11.12 23.85
N LEU A 56 -9.56 11.67 22.64
CA LEU A 56 -10.62 12.35 21.90
C LEU A 56 -11.41 11.40 20.98
N LYS A 57 -11.06 10.12 20.95
CA LYS A 57 -11.68 9.10 20.11
C LYS A 57 -13.18 8.93 20.37
N ALA A 58 -13.90 8.60 19.31
CA ALA A 58 -15.31 8.24 19.33
C ALA A 58 -15.54 6.94 18.55
N CYS A 59 -16.58 6.20 18.93
CA CYS A 59 -16.90 4.91 18.31
C CYS A 59 -18.38 4.81 17.95
N VAL A 60 -18.64 4.23 16.78
CA VAL A 60 -19.99 3.95 16.27
C VAL A 60 -20.08 2.47 15.94
N GLY A 61 -21.06 1.78 16.52
CA GLY A 61 -21.40 0.42 16.12
C GLY A 61 -22.42 0.46 14.99
N THR A 62 -22.21 -0.31 13.92
CA THR A 62 -23.15 -0.41 12.81
C THR A 62 -23.32 -1.86 12.35
N GLY A 63 -24.48 -2.14 11.75
CA GLY A 63 -24.72 -3.39 11.03
C GLY A 63 -23.97 -3.44 9.71
N GLY A 64 -23.86 -4.63 9.14
CA GLY A 64 -23.15 -4.88 7.90
C GLY A 64 -21.67 -5.20 8.10
N THR A 65 -21.09 -5.85 7.09
CA THR A 65 -19.66 -6.13 7.03
C THR A 65 -18.87 -4.85 6.79
N VAL A 66 -17.55 -4.89 7.03
CA VAL A 66 -16.64 -3.76 6.79
C VAL A 66 -16.76 -3.23 5.35
N GLU A 67 -16.90 -4.13 4.38
CA GLU A 67 -17.04 -3.75 2.97
C GLU A 67 -18.40 -3.10 2.69
N ASN A 68 -19.49 -3.61 3.26
CA ASN A 68 -20.81 -2.99 3.13
C ASN A 68 -20.81 -1.56 3.70
N VAL A 69 -20.21 -1.39 4.88
CA VAL A 69 -20.09 -0.08 5.55
C VAL A 69 -19.22 0.87 4.73
N ARG A 70 -18.09 0.38 4.20
CA ARG A 70 -17.22 1.16 3.31
C ARG A 70 -17.97 1.64 2.08
N MET A 71 -18.71 0.75 1.42
CA MET A 71 -19.49 1.08 0.21
C MET A 71 -20.56 2.14 0.50
N LYS A 72 -21.27 2.03 1.64
CA LYS A 72 -22.21 3.07 2.08
C LYS A 72 -21.52 4.42 2.31
N LEU A 73 -20.39 4.45 3.00
CA LEU A 73 -19.65 5.69 3.24
C LEU A 73 -19.14 6.32 1.94
N VAL A 74 -18.68 5.51 0.98
CA VAL A 74 -18.28 6.03 -0.33
C VAL A 74 -19.47 6.61 -1.06
N ALA A 75 -20.62 5.94 -1.07
CA ALA A 75 -21.82 6.42 -1.76
C ALA A 75 -22.35 7.76 -1.20
N GLU A 76 -22.32 7.93 0.13
CA GLU A 76 -22.96 9.08 0.78
C GLU A 76 -21.98 10.23 1.09
N LEU A 77 -20.68 9.92 1.28
CA LEU A 77 -19.67 10.87 1.76
C LEU A 77 -18.50 11.06 0.79
N GLU A 78 -18.62 10.67 -0.49
CA GLU A 78 -17.51 10.70 -1.45
C GLU A 78 -16.73 12.03 -1.44
N ALA A 79 -17.44 13.16 -1.44
CA ALA A 79 -16.85 14.49 -1.49
C ALA A 79 -16.02 14.86 -0.23
N ASP A 80 -16.35 14.24 0.90
CA ASP A 80 -15.68 14.50 2.18
C ASP A 80 -14.67 13.42 2.55
N LEU A 81 -14.66 12.28 1.85
CA LEU A 81 -13.63 11.27 2.01
C LEU A 81 -12.35 11.71 1.29
N TYR A 82 -11.28 11.83 2.06
CA TYR A 82 -10.00 12.29 1.55
C TYR A 82 -9.09 11.12 1.17
N GLY A 83 -9.02 10.86 -0.12
CA GLY A 83 -8.16 9.86 -0.71
C GLY A 83 -8.78 8.46 -0.70
N VAL A 84 -7.93 7.46 -0.93
CA VAL A 84 -8.38 6.08 -1.08
C VAL A 84 -8.33 5.35 0.24
N TRP A 85 -9.37 4.56 0.52
CA TRP A 85 -9.42 3.59 1.60
C TRP A 85 -8.16 2.73 1.64
N ARG A 86 -7.46 2.77 2.76
CA ARG A 86 -6.25 1.99 3.03
C ARG A 86 -6.59 0.83 3.92
N SER A 87 -5.73 -0.17 3.92
CA SER A 87 -5.91 -1.35 4.73
C SER A 87 -4.88 -1.43 5.84
N ARG A 88 -5.28 -1.97 6.99
CA ARG A 88 -4.47 -2.12 8.19
C ARG A 88 -4.81 -3.45 8.88
N ASP A 89 -3.85 -3.98 9.63
CA ASP A 89 -4.02 -5.19 10.43
C ASP A 89 -4.39 -6.41 9.57
N GLU A 90 -3.50 -6.75 8.63
CA GLU A 90 -3.67 -7.92 7.74
C GLU A 90 -4.98 -7.92 6.95
N GLN A 91 -5.44 -6.74 6.50
CA GLN A 91 -6.72 -6.59 5.78
C GLN A 91 -7.98 -6.74 6.63
N ARG A 92 -7.88 -6.91 7.96
CA ARG A 92 -9.07 -6.93 8.83
C ARG A 92 -9.70 -5.56 9.03
N SER A 93 -8.96 -4.48 8.82
CA SER A 93 -9.50 -3.14 8.97
C SER A 93 -9.13 -2.25 7.79
N VAL A 94 -10.01 -1.32 7.46
CA VAL A 94 -9.75 -0.29 6.45
C VAL A 94 -9.89 1.08 7.07
N PHE A 95 -9.18 2.06 6.56
CA PHE A 95 -9.24 3.43 7.06
C PHE A 95 -9.19 4.46 5.95
N ASN A 96 -9.75 5.63 6.24
CA ASN A 96 -9.69 6.81 5.39
C ASN A 96 -9.67 8.06 6.28
N TRP A 97 -9.51 9.21 5.65
CA TRP A 97 -9.64 10.51 6.27
C TRP A 97 -10.98 11.12 5.90
N LEU A 98 -11.68 11.69 6.87
CA LEU A 98 -12.91 12.44 6.62
C LEU A 98 -12.61 13.93 6.82
N LYS A 99 -12.92 14.72 5.80
CA LYS A 99 -12.82 16.18 5.83
C LYS A 99 -13.89 16.76 6.73
N THR A 100 -13.49 17.67 7.61
CA THR A 100 -14.35 18.45 8.49
C THR A 100 -14.00 19.93 8.33
N PRO A 101 -14.87 20.86 8.78
CA PRO A 101 -14.54 22.29 8.78
C PRO A 101 -13.27 22.62 9.56
N ALA A 102 -12.94 21.82 10.58
CA ALA A 102 -11.76 21.97 11.43
C ALA A 102 -10.52 21.18 10.92
N GLY A 103 -10.58 20.56 9.74
CA GLY A 103 -9.46 19.81 9.17
C GLY A 103 -9.86 18.39 8.78
N PHE A 104 -9.12 17.39 9.26
CA PHE A 104 -9.34 15.99 8.89
C PHE A 104 -9.37 15.11 10.13
N VAL A 105 -10.36 14.23 10.19
CA VAL A 105 -10.46 13.19 11.21
C VAL A 105 -10.12 11.83 10.61
N TYR A 106 -9.46 11.00 11.40
CA TYR A 106 -9.13 9.64 11.05
C TYR A 106 -10.35 8.76 11.24
N VAL A 107 -10.74 7.99 10.22
CA VAL A 107 -11.86 7.05 10.26
C VAL A 107 -11.37 5.65 9.93
N ARG A 108 -11.60 4.68 10.82
CA ARG A 108 -11.25 3.27 10.61
C ARG A 108 -12.47 2.38 10.79
N LEU A 109 -12.67 1.47 9.85
CA LEU A 109 -13.68 0.42 9.87
C LEU A 109 -13.01 -0.92 10.17
N GLN A 110 -13.63 -1.71 11.02
CA GLN A 110 -13.17 -3.06 11.33
C GLN A 110 -14.32 -3.89 11.91
N PRO A 111 -14.20 -5.23 11.96
CA PRO A 111 -15.11 -6.04 12.74
C PRO A 111 -15.14 -5.57 14.20
N ASP A 112 -16.33 -5.58 14.80
CA ASP A 112 -16.46 -5.23 16.20
C ASP A 112 -15.75 -6.26 17.09
N PRO A 113 -14.72 -5.86 17.86
CA PRO A 113 -14.02 -6.80 18.75
C PRO A 113 -14.92 -7.34 19.87
N ASP A 114 -15.94 -6.58 20.28
CA ASP A 114 -16.86 -6.98 21.35
C ASP A 114 -18.08 -7.76 20.82
N GLY A 115 -18.21 -7.89 19.50
CA GLY A 115 -19.35 -8.58 18.86
C GLY A 115 -20.71 -7.92 19.07
N ARG A 116 -20.77 -6.69 19.59
CA ARG A 116 -22.02 -5.94 19.87
C ARG A 116 -22.64 -5.34 18.61
N ALA A 117 -21.85 -5.24 17.54
CA ALA A 117 -22.21 -4.84 16.20
C ALA A 117 -21.43 -5.71 15.19
N GLN A 118 -21.75 -5.64 13.90
CA GLN A 118 -20.96 -6.35 12.89
C GLN A 118 -19.68 -5.57 12.53
N THR A 119 -19.79 -4.25 12.44
CA THR A 119 -18.66 -3.35 12.17
C THR A 119 -18.61 -2.25 13.21
N LEU A 120 -17.39 -1.94 13.65
CA LEU A 120 -17.07 -0.79 14.47
C LEU A 120 -16.39 0.28 13.61
N VAL A 121 -16.94 1.48 13.64
CA VAL A 121 -16.32 2.70 13.09
C VAL A 121 -15.62 3.43 14.23
N TYR A 122 -14.29 3.50 14.13
CA TYR A 122 -13.42 4.23 15.02
C TYR A 122 -13.09 5.59 14.42
N VAL A 123 -13.35 6.66 15.15
CA VAL A 123 -13.09 8.04 14.72
C VAL A 123 -12.14 8.69 15.72
N ASP A 124 -11.11 9.38 15.23
CA ASP A 124 -10.13 10.04 16.09
C ASP A 124 -9.51 11.25 15.38
N THR A 125 -8.82 12.07 16.15
CA THR A 125 -7.87 13.04 15.61
C THR A 125 -6.71 12.32 14.89
N PRO A 126 -6.01 12.99 13.96
CA PRO A 126 -4.84 12.41 13.31
C PRO A 126 -3.82 11.97 14.37
N PRO A 127 -3.28 10.73 14.32
CA PRO A 127 -2.18 10.37 15.20
C PRO A 127 -0.98 11.28 14.91
N ALA A 128 -0.19 11.62 15.93
CA ALA A 128 0.94 12.56 15.83
C ALA A 128 2.00 12.18 14.77
N SER A 129 1.97 10.94 14.26
CA SER A 129 2.86 10.42 13.21
C SER A 129 2.19 10.28 11.84
N ALA A 130 0.90 10.62 11.70
CA ALA A 130 0.28 10.71 10.39
C ALA A 130 0.71 12.02 9.73
N PRO A 131 1.20 11.99 8.48
CA PRO A 131 1.27 13.22 7.71
C PRO A 131 -0.16 13.74 7.58
N ALA A 132 -0.47 14.83 8.28
CA ALA A 132 -1.66 15.61 7.98
C ALA A 132 -1.62 15.91 6.47
N PRO A 133 -2.74 15.80 5.74
CA PRO A 133 -2.76 16.17 4.34
C PRO A 133 -2.49 17.67 4.22
N THR A 134 -1.23 18.03 4.00
CA THR A 134 -0.81 19.41 3.78
C THR A 134 -1.32 19.84 2.41
N ALA A 135 -2.04 20.97 2.36
CA ALA A 135 -2.24 21.68 1.10
C ALA A 135 -0.84 21.97 0.50
N ALA A 136 -0.59 21.46 -0.70
CA ALA A 136 0.74 21.45 -1.31
C ALA A 136 1.30 22.86 -1.51
N PRO A 137 2.52 23.17 -1.02
CA PRO A 137 3.31 24.26 -1.57
C PRO A 137 4.21 23.70 -2.67
N THR A 138 4.06 24.26 -3.87
CA THR A 138 4.98 24.14 -4.99
C THR A 138 6.31 24.83 -4.65
N THR A 139 7.44 24.12 -4.68
CA THR A 139 8.76 24.63 -5.16
C THR A 139 9.86 23.55 -5.09
N PRO A 140 10.94 23.66 -5.90
CA PRO A 140 11.77 22.53 -6.31
C PRO A 140 13.05 22.31 -5.49
N SER A 141 13.50 21.05 -5.59
CA SER A 141 14.75 20.43 -5.18
C SER A 141 16.02 21.29 -5.31
N THR A 142 16.87 21.25 -4.29
CA THR A 142 18.33 21.31 -4.50
C THR A 142 18.98 20.11 -3.80
N ALA A 143 19.63 19.28 -4.61
CA ALA A 143 20.34 18.09 -4.18
C ALA A 143 21.73 18.42 -3.64
N ALA A 144 22.13 17.74 -2.57
CA ALA A 144 23.54 17.50 -2.26
C ALA A 144 23.70 16.09 -1.66
N LYS A 145 24.55 15.28 -2.28
CA LYS A 145 25.13 13.99 -1.85
C LYS A 145 26.61 14.05 -2.28
N PRO A 146 27.59 13.28 -1.73
CA PRO A 146 27.56 12.28 -0.66
C PRO A 146 28.69 12.39 0.40
N ALA A 147 28.52 11.68 1.51
CA ALA A 147 29.66 11.09 2.25
C ALA A 147 29.30 9.66 2.70
N THR A 148 30.18 8.72 2.42
CA THR A 148 30.07 7.27 2.70
C THR A 148 30.66 6.96 4.08
N PRO A 149 30.09 6.00 4.85
CA PRO A 149 30.89 5.19 5.77
C PRO A 149 30.66 3.67 5.59
N PRO A 150 31.59 2.83 6.09
CA PRO A 150 31.73 1.42 5.71
C PRO A 150 30.79 0.47 6.48
N ALA A 151 30.74 -0.76 5.95
CA ALA A 151 29.92 -1.86 6.43
C ALA A 151 30.42 -2.49 7.74
N ASN A 152 29.46 -3.07 8.46
CA ASN A 152 29.58 -4.01 9.58
C ASN A 152 29.80 -3.44 10.99
N SER A 153 28.72 -3.00 11.64
CA SER A 153 28.25 -3.49 12.97
C SER A 153 27.04 -2.67 13.46
N THR A 154 26.06 -3.32 14.08
CA THR A 154 24.94 -2.65 14.78
C THR A 154 24.99 -3.04 16.25
N GLN A 155 25.07 -2.04 17.13
CA GLN A 155 25.01 -2.18 18.59
C GLN A 155 23.62 -1.77 19.10
N ILE A 156 23.04 -2.59 19.98
CA ILE A 156 21.82 -2.25 20.71
C ILE A 156 21.95 -2.77 22.15
N GLY A 157 21.83 -1.89 23.14
CA GLY A 157 21.61 -2.27 24.55
C GLY A 157 22.76 -2.99 25.27
N GLY A 158 24.03 -2.75 24.91
CA GLY A 158 25.17 -3.20 25.73
C GLY A 158 25.44 -4.71 25.78
N VAL A 159 24.82 -5.52 24.92
CA VAL A 159 25.07 -6.97 24.86
C VAL A 159 25.58 -7.36 23.47
N THR A 160 26.82 -7.87 23.42
CA THR A 160 27.44 -8.43 22.22
C THR A 160 27.01 -9.90 22.08
N LEU A 161 26.27 -10.24 21.03
CA LEU A 161 25.94 -11.63 20.68
C LEU A 161 27.00 -12.19 19.72
N THR A 162 27.87 -13.06 20.22
CA THR A 162 28.79 -13.86 19.41
C THR A 162 28.07 -15.08 18.83
N ARG A 163 28.17 -15.27 17.50
CA ARG A 163 27.67 -16.47 16.82
C ARG A 163 28.65 -17.63 17.05
N PRO A 164 28.24 -18.77 17.63
CA PRO A 164 29.11 -19.94 17.71
C PRO A 164 29.30 -20.58 16.33
N THR A 165 30.55 -20.94 16.06
CA THR A 165 31.04 -21.69 14.90
C THR A 165 30.42 -23.10 14.88
N PRO A 166 29.97 -23.63 13.72
CA PRO A 166 29.55 -25.03 13.66
C PRO A 166 30.77 -25.96 13.74
N THR A 167 30.78 -26.82 14.76
CA THR A 167 31.70 -27.95 14.95
C THR A 167 31.45 -29.04 13.89
N PRO A 168 32.49 -29.65 13.28
CA PRO A 168 32.32 -30.77 12.37
C PRO A 168 31.94 -32.06 13.12
N ALA A 169 30.96 -32.80 12.59
CA ALA A 169 30.51 -34.10 13.09
C ALA A 169 31.49 -35.24 12.72
N PRO A 170 31.56 -36.33 13.50
CA PRO A 170 32.61 -37.35 13.38
C PRO A 170 32.41 -38.34 12.23
N THR A 171 33.56 -38.77 11.70
CA THR A 171 33.82 -39.84 10.74
C THR A 171 33.28 -41.19 11.19
N THR A 172 32.56 -41.89 10.30
CA THR A 172 32.41 -43.35 10.36
C THR A 172 32.90 -43.98 9.06
N THR A 173 33.89 -44.85 9.23
CA THR A 173 34.52 -45.70 8.22
C THR A 173 33.64 -46.92 7.92
N PRO A 174 33.43 -47.30 6.65
CA PRO A 174 33.16 -48.69 6.29
C PRO A 174 34.37 -49.34 5.60
N THR A 175 34.71 -50.54 6.09
CA THR A 175 35.72 -51.51 5.62
C THR A 175 35.47 -51.98 4.18
N PRO A 176 36.51 -52.32 3.37
CA PRO A 176 36.38 -52.62 1.93
C PRO A 176 36.20 -54.12 1.62
N THR A 177 35.35 -54.48 0.65
CA THR A 177 35.43 -55.73 -0.16
C THR A 177 34.50 -55.67 -1.39
N PRO A 178 34.65 -56.52 -2.42
CA PRO A 178 35.53 -56.37 -3.58
C PRO A 178 34.80 -56.06 -4.90
N THR A 179 35.55 -55.48 -5.84
CA THR A 179 35.17 -55.13 -7.21
C THR A 179 34.86 -56.35 -8.11
N PRO A 180 33.72 -56.38 -8.82
CA PRO A 180 33.52 -57.17 -10.04
C PRO A 180 33.76 -56.33 -11.31
N PRO A 181 34.07 -56.95 -12.46
CA PRO A 181 34.66 -56.28 -13.61
C PRO A 181 33.67 -55.39 -14.38
N ALA A 182 34.25 -54.38 -15.01
CA ALA A 182 33.60 -53.38 -15.85
C ALA A 182 32.65 -53.99 -16.90
N ARG A 183 31.37 -53.65 -16.79
CA ARG A 183 30.46 -53.61 -17.95
C ARG A 183 30.37 -52.17 -18.41
N THR A 184 30.88 -51.93 -19.61
CA THR A 184 30.70 -50.71 -20.39
C THR A 184 29.19 -50.42 -20.52
N PRO A 185 28.67 -49.29 -20.03
CA PRO A 185 27.32 -48.87 -20.39
C PRO A 185 27.32 -48.35 -21.84
N PRO A 186 26.24 -48.54 -22.61
CA PRO A 186 26.08 -47.95 -23.93
C PRO A 186 26.09 -46.41 -23.84
N PRO A 187 26.42 -45.68 -24.92
CA PRO A 187 26.45 -44.22 -24.88
C PRO A 187 25.07 -43.68 -24.53
N VAL A 188 24.99 -42.99 -23.39
CA VAL A 188 23.85 -42.16 -23.00
C VAL A 188 23.72 -41.06 -24.05
N PRO A 189 22.55 -40.84 -24.69
CA PRO A 189 22.38 -39.67 -25.54
C PRO A 189 22.51 -38.44 -24.66
N THR A 190 23.53 -37.64 -24.95
CA THR A 190 23.74 -36.31 -24.40
C THR A 190 22.42 -35.53 -24.58
N PRO A 191 21.82 -34.93 -23.54
CA PRO A 191 20.85 -33.89 -23.79
C PRO A 191 21.62 -32.78 -24.49
N THR A 192 21.40 -32.68 -25.80
CA THR A 192 21.80 -31.53 -26.59
C THR A 192 21.26 -30.32 -25.84
N VAL A 193 22.16 -29.53 -25.26
CA VAL A 193 21.84 -28.19 -24.78
C VAL A 193 21.41 -27.44 -26.03
N ALA A 194 20.10 -27.45 -26.28
CA ALA A 194 19.48 -26.58 -27.26
C ALA A 194 19.91 -25.18 -26.85
N ALA A 195 20.83 -24.62 -27.62
CA ALA A 195 21.27 -23.25 -27.51
C ALA A 195 20.00 -22.41 -27.37
N ALA A 196 19.87 -21.75 -26.22
CA ALA A 196 18.87 -20.73 -26.02
C ALA A 196 19.04 -19.73 -27.16
N THR A 197 18.13 -19.79 -28.12
CA THR A 197 17.93 -18.73 -29.11
C THR A 197 17.94 -17.40 -28.36
N PRO A 198 18.68 -16.38 -28.83
CA PRO A 198 18.65 -15.08 -28.20
C PRO A 198 17.20 -14.60 -28.15
N SER A 199 16.79 -14.23 -26.94
CA SER A 199 15.55 -13.51 -26.64
C SER A 199 15.32 -12.45 -27.73
N PRO A 200 14.15 -12.41 -28.39
CA PRO A 200 13.88 -11.37 -29.36
C PRO A 200 13.98 -10.01 -28.65
N ALA A 201 14.96 -9.21 -29.09
CA ALA A 201 15.00 -7.78 -28.82
C ALA A 201 13.65 -7.14 -29.21
N PRO A 202 13.25 -6.05 -28.53
CA PRO A 202 11.86 -5.67 -28.38
C PRO A 202 11.30 -5.20 -29.71
N SER A 203 10.25 -5.88 -30.18
CA SER A 203 9.36 -5.32 -31.21
C SER A 203 8.69 -4.09 -30.61
N ALA A 204 9.22 -2.92 -30.97
CA ALA A 204 8.56 -1.64 -30.80
C ALA A 204 7.21 -1.65 -31.54
N THR A 205 6.27 -0.85 -31.02
CA THR A 205 4.96 -0.46 -31.61
C THR A 205 3.73 -1.29 -31.24
N GLN A 206 3.60 -1.72 -29.98
CA GLN A 206 2.26 -1.90 -29.42
C GLN A 206 1.77 -0.58 -28.82
N PRO A 207 0.54 -0.11 -29.11
CA PRO A 207 -0.02 1.07 -28.49
C PRO A 207 -0.11 0.85 -26.98
N SER A 208 0.75 1.55 -26.25
CA SER A 208 0.78 1.52 -24.79
C SER A 208 -0.38 2.37 -24.27
N VAL A 209 -1.17 1.79 -23.38
CA VAL A 209 -2.21 2.48 -22.61
C VAL A 209 -1.61 3.11 -21.35
N ALA A 210 -0.28 3.18 -21.24
CA ALA A 210 0.40 3.72 -20.06
C ALA A 210 0.20 5.24 -19.98
N PRO A 211 -0.31 5.77 -18.85
CA PRO A 211 -0.42 7.21 -18.66
C PRO A 211 0.94 7.87 -18.37
N LEU A 212 1.98 7.08 -18.10
CA LEU A 212 3.31 7.54 -17.66
C LEU A 212 4.43 6.73 -18.32
N THR A 213 5.62 7.31 -18.41
CA THR A 213 6.83 6.62 -18.88
C THR A 213 7.44 5.78 -17.77
N TYR A 214 7.84 4.55 -18.09
CA TYR A 214 8.59 3.69 -17.18
C TYR A 214 9.95 4.34 -16.83
N THR A 215 10.13 4.70 -15.56
CA THR A 215 11.32 5.43 -15.08
C THR A 215 12.20 4.57 -14.17
N ARG A 216 11.60 3.62 -13.43
CA ARG A 216 12.29 2.76 -12.47
C ARG A 216 11.51 1.46 -12.24
N PRO A 217 12.18 0.37 -11.81
CA PRO A 217 11.50 -0.83 -11.38
C PRO A 217 10.75 -0.60 -10.07
N LEU A 218 9.60 -1.23 -9.89
CA LEU A 218 8.80 -1.14 -8.66
C LEU A 218 8.77 -2.48 -7.93
N GLU A 219 9.12 -2.48 -6.65
CA GLU A 219 9.16 -3.70 -5.84
C GLU A 219 8.89 -3.43 -4.36
N LEU A 220 8.66 -4.50 -3.62
CA LEU A 220 8.45 -4.42 -2.19
C LEU A 220 9.80 -4.25 -1.48
N LEU A 221 10.01 -3.07 -0.90
CA LEU A 221 11.20 -2.72 -0.13
C LEU A 221 10.84 -2.44 1.35
N PRO A 222 11.80 -2.55 2.29
CA PRO A 222 11.57 -2.21 3.70
C PRO A 222 11.05 -0.78 3.88
N LYS A 223 11.64 0.16 3.13
CA LYS A 223 11.04 1.48 2.90
C LYS A 223 10.20 1.39 1.64
N ARG A 224 8.89 1.31 1.81
CA ARG A 224 7.94 1.14 0.69
C ARG A 224 8.15 2.20 -0.37
N MET A 225 8.13 1.78 -1.64
CA MET A 225 8.15 2.70 -2.76
C MET A 225 6.80 3.41 -2.87
N ASN A 226 6.80 4.68 -3.24
CA ASN A 226 5.58 5.41 -3.52
C ASN A 226 5.74 6.38 -4.69
N GLY A 227 4.63 6.76 -5.32
CA GLY A 227 4.62 7.68 -6.46
C GLY A 227 3.46 7.46 -7.43
N GLN A 228 3.41 8.32 -8.45
CA GLN A 228 2.41 8.26 -9.52
C GLN A 228 2.58 7.01 -10.40
N ASP A 229 3.81 6.51 -10.53
CA ASP A 229 4.15 5.24 -11.19
C ASP A 229 3.50 4.04 -10.50
N VAL A 230 3.61 3.97 -9.17
CA VAL A 230 2.97 2.94 -8.35
C VAL A 230 1.45 3.03 -8.45
N LEU A 231 0.89 4.24 -8.38
CA LEU A 231 -0.53 4.48 -8.50
C LEU A 231 -1.09 4.01 -9.86
N ALA A 232 -0.38 4.33 -10.95
CA ALA A 232 -0.76 3.91 -12.30
C ALA A 232 -0.80 2.38 -12.43
N VAL A 233 0.25 1.70 -11.93
CA VAL A 233 0.33 0.23 -11.91
C VAL A 233 -0.83 -0.37 -11.12
N GLN A 234 -1.09 0.13 -9.92
CA GLN A 234 -2.18 -0.38 -9.08
C GLN A 234 -3.55 -0.19 -9.74
N ASN A 235 -3.82 0.99 -10.30
CA ASN A 235 -5.08 1.25 -11.02
C ASN A 235 -5.25 0.29 -12.20
N ARG A 236 -4.17 0.04 -12.95
CA ARG A 236 -4.20 -0.89 -14.08
C ARG A 236 -4.43 -2.33 -13.62
N LEU A 237 -3.77 -2.76 -12.54
CA LEU A 237 -3.99 -4.09 -11.95
C LEU A 237 -5.43 -4.26 -11.44
N ILE A 238 -6.00 -3.24 -10.78
CA ILE A 238 -7.40 -3.25 -10.32
C ILE A 238 -8.35 -3.43 -11.50
N ALA A 239 -8.16 -2.67 -12.59
CA ALA A 239 -8.97 -2.78 -13.80
C ALA A 239 -8.90 -4.17 -14.46
N LEU A 240 -7.78 -4.88 -14.31
CA LEU A 240 -7.56 -6.22 -14.85
C LEU A 240 -7.99 -7.34 -13.90
N THR A 241 -8.39 -7.02 -12.66
CA THR A 241 -8.82 -8.03 -11.67
C THR A 241 -10.28 -8.41 -11.90
N GLN A 242 -10.59 -9.71 -11.82
CA GLN A 242 -11.93 -10.29 -12.01
C GLN A 242 -12.41 -11.06 -10.77
N PRO A 243 -13.68 -10.89 -10.33
CA PRO A 243 -14.62 -9.85 -10.79
C PRO A 243 -14.05 -8.45 -10.52
N SER A 244 -14.49 -7.46 -11.31
CA SER A 244 -14.02 -6.08 -11.18
C SER A 244 -14.22 -5.59 -9.75
N GLY A 245 -13.14 -5.47 -8.98
CA GLY A 245 -13.19 -5.30 -7.53
C GLY A 245 -13.58 -3.90 -7.06
N GLY A 246 -13.73 -2.93 -7.97
CA GLY A 246 -13.85 -1.52 -7.62
C GLY A 246 -12.61 -0.98 -6.88
N GLY A 247 -12.53 0.33 -6.70
CA GLY A 247 -11.46 0.98 -5.95
C GLY A 247 -10.34 1.57 -6.79
N ARG A 248 -9.42 2.26 -6.11
CA ARG A 248 -8.27 2.95 -6.72
C ARG A 248 -6.99 2.51 -6.04
N GLY A 249 -5.90 2.62 -6.79
CA GLY A 249 -4.57 2.50 -6.24
C GLY A 249 -4.31 3.59 -5.21
N ASP A 250 -3.35 3.30 -4.37
CA ASP A 250 -3.06 4.03 -3.16
C ASP A 250 -1.70 4.76 -3.29
N GLY A 251 -0.93 4.43 -4.33
CA GLY A 251 0.35 5.00 -4.67
C GLY A 251 1.52 4.46 -3.86
N TYR A 252 1.33 3.41 -3.04
CA TYR A 252 2.38 2.76 -2.23
C TYR A 252 2.55 1.28 -2.58
N PHE A 253 3.78 0.87 -2.88
CA PHE A 253 4.09 -0.49 -3.24
C PHE A 253 4.22 -1.34 -1.99
N GLY A 254 3.10 -1.93 -1.57
CA GLY A 254 2.99 -2.79 -0.40
C GLY A 254 2.96 -4.28 -0.72
N PRO A 255 2.88 -5.15 0.31
CA PRO A 255 2.79 -6.60 0.13
C PRO A 255 1.63 -7.04 -0.76
N VAL A 256 0.47 -6.37 -0.63
CA VAL A 256 -0.68 -6.63 -1.49
C VAL A 256 -0.36 -6.33 -2.95
N THR A 257 0.24 -5.16 -3.24
CA THR A 257 0.65 -4.82 -4.61
C THR A 257 1.64 -5.84 -5.17
N ALA A 258 2.61 -6.27 -4.38
CA ALA A 258 3.55 -7.31 -4.79
C ALA A 258 2.83 -8.64 -5.11
N ALA A 259 1.89 -9.08 -4.25
CA ALA A 259 1.08 -10.27 -4.48
C ALA A 259 0.21 -10.14 -5.75
N THR A 260 -0.43 -8.99 -5.96
CA THR A 260 -1.22 -8.70 -7.16
C THR A 260 -0.34 -8.70 -8.42
N VAL A 261 0.87 -8.15 -8.35
CA VAL A 261 1.84 -8.22 -9.46
C VAL A 261 2.22 -9.66 -9.77
N ARG A 262 2.45 -10.51 -8.76
CA ARG A 262 2.71 -11.95 -8.98
C ARG A 262 1.54 -12.65 -9.68
N ALA A 263 0.32 -12.39 -9.24
CA ALA A 263 -0.89 -12.95 -9.86
C ALA A 263 -1.02 -12.52 -11.33
N PHE A 264 -0.79 -11.23 -11.60
CA PHE A 264 -0.77 -10.69 -12.96
C PHE A 264 0.32 -11.34 -13.81
N GLN A 265 1.55 -11.45 -13.30
CA GLN A 265 2.68 -12.06 -14.00
C GLN A 265 2.38 -13.51 -14.36
N ALA A 266 1.83 -14.28 -13.41
CA ALA A 266 1.44 -15.67 -13.65
C ALA A 266 0.37 -15.78 -14.76
N ALA A 267 -0.64 -14.91 -14.74
CA ALA A 267 -1.70 -14.90 -15.75
C ALA A 267 -1.21 -14.50 -17.15
N ASN A 268 -0.13 -13.71 -17.22
CA ASN A 268 0.43 -13.19 -18.48
C ASN A 268 1.68 -13.95 -18.96
N GLY A 269 2.05 -15.05 -18.30
CA GLY A 269 3.21 -15.87 -18.70
C GLY A 269 4.56 -15.18 -18.47
N LEU A 270 4.62 -14.27 -17.50
CA LEU A 270 5.84 -13.56 -17.11
C LEU A 270 6.52 -14.26 -15.93
N GLY A 271 7.81 -13.96 -15.73
CA GLY A 271 8.53 -14.39 -14.53
C GLY A 271 7.87 -13.84 -13.26
N VAL A 272 7.43 -14.73 -12.36
CA VAL A 272 6.65 -14.39 -11.16
C VAL A 272 7.58 -13.87 -10.05
N THR A 273 8.00 -12.62 -10.18
CA THR A 273 8.91 -11.95 -9.24
C THR A 273 8.17 -11.12 -8.20
N GLY A 274 6.98 -10.62 -8.53
CA GLY A 274 6.28 -9.60 -7.74
C GLY A 274 6.88 -8.20 -7.88
N ARG A 275 7.81 -8.02 -8.83
CA ARG A 275 8.46 -6.77 -9.19
C ARG A 275 7.96 -6.32 -10.55
N VAL A 276 7.65 -5.04 -10.69
CA VAL A 276 7.31 -4.43 -11.98
C VAL A 276 8.59 -3.90 -12.61
N ASP A 277 9.20 -4.74 -13.43
CA ASP A 277 10.30 -4.37 -14.32
C ASP A 277 9.77 -3.87 -15.68
N ARG A 278 10.67 -3.57 -16.61
CA ARG A 278 10.30 -3.04 -17.93
C ARG A 278 9.38 -4.00 -18.70
N ALA A 279 9.71 -5.29 -18.70
CA ALA A 279 8.90 -6.30 -19.38
C ALA A 279 7.49 -6.41 -18.77
N THR A 280 7.39 -6.42 -17.44
CA THR A 280 6.10 -6.42 -16.74
C THR A 280 5.31 -5.15 -17.04
N TRP A 281 5.96 -3.99 -17.05
CA TRP A 281 5.32 -2.71 -17.37
C TRP A 281 4.72 -2.68 -18.78
N ASP A 282 5.51 -3.09 -19.78
CA ASP A 282 5.07 -3.06 -21.18
C ASP A 282 3.86 -3.98 -21.39
N VAL A 283 3.85 -5.18 -20.79
CA VAL A 283 2.69 -6.09 -20.86
C VAL A 283 1.50 -5.55 -20.09
N LEU A 284 1.69 -5.02 -18.87
CA LEU A 284 0.63 -4.48 -18.02
C LEU A 284 -0.16 -3.35 -18.70
N PHE A 285 0.54 -2.49 -19.43
CA PHE A 285 -0.06 -1.37 -20.15
C PHE A 285 -0.30 -1.66 -21.64
N SER A 286 -0.09 -2.88 -22.11
CA SER A 286 -0.49 -3.27 -23.46
C SER A 286 -2.02 -3.45 -23.55
N ALA A 287 -2.55 -3.36 -24.77
CA ALA A 287 -3.93 -3.74 -25.06
C ALA A 287 -4.19 -5.24 -24.86
N GLY A 288 -3.14 -6.08 -24.91
CA GLY A 288 -3.21 -7.54 -24.74
C GLY A 288 -3.07 -8.04 -23.31
N ALA A 289 -3.03 -7.14 -22.31
CA ALA A 289 -2.91 -7.52 -20.90
C ALA A 289 -4.08 -8.44 -20.48
N LYS A 290 -3.77 -9.66 -20.07
CA LYS A 290 -4.76 -10.65 -19.67
C LYS A 290 -5.29 -10.34 -18.26
N PRO A 291 -6.62 -10.34 -18.07
CA PRO A 291 -7.21 -10.21 -16.74
C PRO A 291 -6.92 -11.46 -15.90
N PHE A 292 -6.97 -11.30 -14.57
CA PHE A 292 -6.68 -12.37 -13.61
C PHE A 292 -7.71 -12.37 -12.47
N LYS A 293 -7.89 -13.52 -11.81
CA LYS A 293 -8.90 -13.66 -10.76
C LYS A 293 -8.43 -13.08 -9.44
N ALA A 294 -9.29 -12.37 -8.71
CA ALA A 294 -8.98 -11.88 -7.36
C ALA A 294 -8.52 -13.01 -6.42
N SER A 295 -9.10 -14.20 -6.56
CA SER A 295 -8.73 -15.40 -5.80
C SER A 295 -7.32 -15.93 -6.07
N SER A 296 -6.62 -15.43 -7.10
CA SER A 296 -5.22 -15.80 -7.41
C SER A 296 -4.19 -14.96 -6.67
N ILE A 297 -4.62 -13.89 -5.99
CA ILE A 297 -3.76 -13.05 -5.15
C ILE A 297 -3.55 -13.79 -3.83
N ARG A 298 -2.32 -14.25 -3.58
CA ARG A 298 -1.90 -14.93 -2.33
C ARG A 298 -0.67 -14.28 -1.71
#